data_AF-A0A925HYI1-F1
#
_entry.id   AF-A0A925HYI1-F1
#
_cell.length_a   1.000
_cell.length_b   1.000
_cell.length_c   1.000
_cell.angle_alpha   90.00
_cell.angle_beta   90.00
_cell.angle_gamma   90.00
#
_symmetry.space_group_name_H-M   'P 1'
#
loop_
_entity.id
_entity.type
_entity.pdbx_description
1 polymer ?
#
loop_
_entity_poly.entity_id
_entity_poly.type
_entity_poly.pdbx_seq_one_letter_code
_entity_poly.pdbx_strand_id
1 'polypeptide(L)'
;EALAQAARRCLEAFPDDMEALRLLIEHHRRRDEPEDMLRLVQHARVVQPLDTRLIGDEYWARLGHARHLALGGQYDGARAELARGDELFPDEAHGFRMLARRAVLEHKAGQACRAEDFARQARGTLDEPMAVWLALSIESVRYELPSRLRRQFQDAWQAAVCRKTTSETAGLVADMLLAYQVLGISYTGHSQQIGEVVEYLHRTTRTKYREKDLKSACLFLQRLREQHELLGKLVRKGLKSFPKSPVFYCLAMEQEIGKGPGACSFSKAKKHAQTALRLAETSTEPADQALAVDLKRQLLMLDDMARAMPALSPFGGRGSGPGLDILDMIKGMMGPLGDGEEDAEEKDSFDHEYDFFFDKPRGRRPPSHAPRKRK
;
A
#
# COMPACT_ATOMS: atom_id res chain seq x y z
N GLU A 1 16.75 18.26 2.50
CA GLU A 1 17.19 19.52 1.87
C GLU A 1 18.59 19.49 1.26
N ALA A 2 19.66 19.22 2.04
CA ALA A 2 21.03 19.23 1.51
C ALA A 2 21.27 18.33 0.27
N LEU A 3 20.70 17.11 0.28
CA LEU A 3 20.77 16.19 -0.87
C LEU A 3 20.06 16.75 -2.12
N ALA A 4 18.90 17.40 -1.95
CA ALA A 4 18.18 18.02 -3.05
C ALA A 4 18.97 19.20 -3.65
N GLN A 5 19.62 20.01 -2.81
CA GLN A 5 20.49 21.08 -3.29
C GLN A 5 21.72 20.55 -4.04
N ALA A 6 22.32 19.46 -3.57
CA ALA A 6 23.42 18.81 -4.29
C ALA A 6 22.96 18.27 -5.65
N ALA A 7 21.79 17.62 -5.72
CA ALA A 7 21.21 17.14 -6.97
C ALA A 7 20.88 18.29 -7.94
N ARG A 8 20.35 19.42 -7.47
CA ARG A 8 20.13 20.62 -8.31
C ARG A 8 21.44 21.13 -8.92
N ARG A 9 22.50 21.28 -8.13
CA ARG A 9 23.84 21.65 -8.64
C ARG A 9 24.40 20.62 -9.62
N CYS A 10 24.10 19.34 -9.41
CA CYS A 10 24.46 18.29 -10.36
C CYS A 10 23.76 18.51 -11.70
N LEU A 11 22.45 18.77 -11.71
CA LEU A 11 21.69 19.02 -12.94
C LEU A 11 22.07 20.34 -13.64
N GLU A 12 22.58 21.32 -12.92
CA GLU A 12 23.15 22.54 -13.53
C GLU A 12 24.40 22.21 -14.38
N ALA A 13 25.24 21.27 -13.92
CA ALA A 13 26.44 20.83 -14.65
C ALA A 13 26.18 19.69 -15.65
N PHE A 14 25.24 18.79 -15.31
CA PHE A 14 24.91 17.57 -16.03
C PHE A 14 23.37 17.42 -16.09
N PRO A 15 22.70 18.11 -17.04
CA PRO A 15 21.24 18.15 -17.10
C PRO A 15 20.57 16.77 -17.22
N ASP A 16 21.26 15.79 -17.80
CA ASP A 16 20.73 14.46 -18.05
C ASP A 16 21.19 13.41 -17.01
N ASP A 17 21.71 13.86 -15.86
CA ASP A 17 22.09 12.95 -14.77
C ASP A 17 20.86 12.26 -14.15
N MET A 18 20.68 10.98 -14.47
CA MET A 18 19.51 10.20 -14.08
C MET A 18 19.40 9.96 -12.56
N GLU A 19 20.51 9.93 -11.83
CA GLU A 19 20.47 9.76 -10.37
C GLU A 19 19.98 11.03 -9.69
N ALA A 20 20.47 12.19 -10.11
CA ALA A 20 20.02 13.49 -9.64
C ALA A 20 18.55 13.74 -10.00
N LEU A 21 18.11 13.39 -11.22
CA LEU A 21 16.70 13.45 -11.62
C LEU A 21 15.82 12.60 -10.71
N ARG A 22 16.16 11.32 -10.50
CA ARG A 22 15.39 10.42 -9.61
C ARG A 22 15.33 10.92 -8.17
N LEU A 23 16.44 11.46 -7.66
CA LEU A 23 16.49 12.03 -6.31
C LEU A 23 15.54 13.23 -6.17
N LEU A 24 15.52 14.13 -7.16
CA LEU A 24 14.62 15.28 -7.15
C LEU A 24 13.15 14.91 -7.39
N ILE A 25 12.86 13.94 -8.26
CA ILE A 25 11.49 13.39 -8.43
C ILE A 25 10.97 12.88 -7.08
N GLU A 26 11.77 12.08 -6.37
CA GLU A 26 11.44 11.58 -5.04
C GLU A 26 11.25 12.71 -4.01
N HIS A 27 12.12 13.72 -4.04
CA HIS A 27 12.03 14.88 -3.17
C HIS A 27 10.72 15.65 -3.35
N HIS A 28 10.38 16.01 -4.58
CA HIS A 28 9.15 16.74 -4.88
C HIS A 28 7.89 15.90 -4.64
N ARG A 29 7.96 14.57 -4.88
CA ARG A 29 6.88 13.64 -4.53
C ARG A 29 6.55 13.66 -3.04
N ARG A 30 7.56 13.59 -2.16
CA ARG A 30 7.36 13.61 -0.70
C ARG A 30 6.81 14.93 -0.17
N ARG A 31 7.08 16.02 -0.88
CA ARG A 31 6.63 17.37 -0.53
C ARG A 31 5.28 17.73 -1.15
N ASP A 32 4.69 16.79 -1.91
CA ASP A 32 3.47 17.03 -2.68
C ASP A 32 3.60 18.27 -3.59
N GLU A 33 4.71 18.35 -4.33
CA GLU A 33 5.01 19.40 -5.32
C GLU A 33 4.92 18.81 -6.74
N PRO A 34 3.69 18.49 -7.23
CA PRO A 34 3.50 17.65 -8.42
C PRO A 34 3.88 18.34 -9.73
N GLU A 35 3.85 19.67 -9.81
CA GLU A 35 4.25 20.41 -11.02
C GLU A 35 5.76 20.25 -11.28
N ASP A 36 6.58 20.49 -10.25
CA ASP A 36 8.03 20.29 -10.32
C ASP A 36 8.37 18.82 -10.57
N MET A 37 7.68 17.90 -9.88
CA MET A 37 7.81 16.46 -10.11
C MET A 37 7.51 16.11 -11.58
N LEU A 38 6.41 16.64 -12.15
CA LEU A 38 6.00 16.35 -13.53
C LEU A 38 7.05 16.80 -14.54
N ARG A 39 7.61 18.01 -14.37
CA ARG A 39 8.68 18.54 -15.23
C ARG A 39 9.91 17.63 -15.20
N LEU A 40 10.34 17.20 -14.01
CA LEU A 40 11.51 16.33 -13.85
C LEU A 40 11.28 14.93 -14.42
N VAL A 41 10.10 14.34 -14.20
CA VAL A 41 9.78 13.02 -14.78
C VAL A 41 9.73 13.08 -16.30
N GLN A 42 9.13 14.12 -16.88
CA GLN A 42 9.09 14.30 -18.33
C GLN A 42 10.50 14.42 -18.91
N HIS A 43 11.40 15.15 -18.25
CA HIS A 43 12.81 15.21 -18.64
C HIS A 43 13.47 13.84 -18.53
N ALA A 44 13.30 13.13 -17.42
CA ALA A 44 13.82 11.78 -17.23
C ALA A 44 13.33 10.80 -18.31
N ARG A 45 12.07 10.92 -18.78
CA ARG A 45 11.55 10.11 -19.89
C ARG A 45 12.19 10.41 -21.24
N VAL A 46 12.64 11.64 -21.48
CA VAL A 46 13.42 11.98 -22.68
C VAL A 46 14.80 11.34 -22.61
N VAL A 47 15.45 11.38 -21.45
CA VAL A 47 16.78 10.78 -21.24
C VAL A 47 16.73 9.25 -21.29
N GLN A 48 15.72 8.64 -20.66
CA GLN A 48 15.57 7.17 -20.58
C GLN A 48 14.15 6.71 -20.97
N PRO A 49 13.79 6.73 -22.27
CA PRO A 49 12.42 6.46 -22.73
C PRO A 49 11.95 5.01 -22.52
N LEU A 50 12.87 4.07 -22.34
CA LEU A 50 12.57 2.65 -22.13
C LEU A 50 12.32 2.30 -20.65
N ASP A 51 12.53 3.22 -19.71
CA ASP A 51 12.24 2.97 -18.30
C ASP A 51 10.74 3.11 -18.03
N THR A 52 10.03 1.98 -18.00
CA THR A 52 8.58 1.93 -17.77
C THR A 52 8.16 2.44 -16.39
N ARG A 53 9.08 2.54 -15.42
CA ARG A 53 8.79 3.09 -14.09
C ARG A 53 8.47 4.58 -14.18
N LEU A 54 9.16 5.30 -15.07
CA LEU A 54 8.95 6.73 -15.29
C LEU A 54 7.56 7.03 -15.88
N ILE A 55 6.94 6.08 -16.58
CA ILE A 55 5.53 6.21 -17.04
C ILE A 55 4.59 6.23 -15.83
N GLY A 56 4.85 5.35 -14.85
CA GLY A 56 4.12 5.34 -13.59
C GLY A 56 4.32 6.63 -12.79
N ASP A 57 5.56 7.09 -12.67
CA ASP A 57 5.87 8.35 -11.98
C ASP A 57 5.19 9.55 -12.65
N GLU A 58 5.15 9.58 -13.98
CA GLU A 58 4.49 10.66 -14.72
C GLU A 58 2.99 10.64 -14.46
N TYR A 59 2.37 9.47 -14.53
CA TYR A 59 0.95 9.31 -14.23
C TYR A 59 0.62 9.85 -12.83
N TRP A 60 1.38 9.48 -11.81
CA TRP A 60 1.17 10.00 -10.46
C TRP A 60 1.41 11.50 -10.34
N ALA A 61 2.44 12.04 -11.00
CA ALA A 61 2.68 13.48 -11.05
C ALA A 61 1.51 14.24 -11.70
N ARG A 62 0.96 13.72 -12.80
CA ARG A 62 -0.24 14.28 -13.45
C ARG A 62 -1.47 14.25 -12.56
N LEU A 63 -1.72 13.15 -11.85
CA LEU A 63 -2.83 13.06 -10.90
C LEU A 63 -2.67 14.07 -9.75
N GLY A 64 -1.45 14.22 -9.22
CA GLY A 64 -1.14 15.23 -8.21
C GLY A 64 -1.35 16.65 -8.73
N HIS A 65 -0.87 16.93 -9.94
CA HIS A 65 -0.96 18.25 -10.57
C HIS A 65 -2.42 18.61 -10.86
N ALA A 66 -3.22 17.67 -11.38
CA ALA A 66 -4.66 17.84 -11.57
C ALA A 66 -5.36 18.25 -10.26
N ARG A 67 -4.99 17.63 -9.14
CA ARG A 67 -5.54 17.99 -7.83
C ARG A 67 -5.13 19.40 -7.41
N HIS A 68 -3.85 19.76 -7.56
CA HIS A 68 -3.37 21.11 -7.24
C HIS A 68 -4.07 22.19 -8.08
N LEU A 69 -4.24 21.96 -9.39
CA LEU A 69 -5.01 22.84 -10.28
C LEU A 69 -6.46 22.99 -9.80
N ALA A 70 -7.10 21.89 -9.40
CA ALA A 70 -8.47 21.92 -8.89
C ALA A 70 -8.61 22.68 -7.55
N LEU A 71 -7.63 22.54 -6.65
CA LEU A 71 -7.57 23.32 -5.41
C LEU A 71 -7.37 24.81 -5.70
N GLY A 72 -6.60 25.16 -6.74
CA GLY A 72 -6.44 26.51 -7.26
C GLY A 72 -7.61 27.03 -8.11
N GLY A 73 -8.71 26.28 -8.26
CA GLY A 73 -9.88 26.66 -9.05
C GLY A 73 -9.72 26.56 -10.57
N GLN A 74 -8.60 26.00 -11.06
CA GLN A 74 -8.31 25.82 -12.48
C GLN A 74 -8.86 24.48 -13.00
N TYR A 75 -10.19 24.33 -12.99
CA TYR A 75 -10.85 23.05 -13.23
C TYR A 75 -10.64 22.48 -14.64
N ASP A 76 -10.55 23.33 -15.67
CA ASP A 76 -10.29 22.86 -17.04
C ASP A 76 -8.86 22.33 -17.20
N GLY A 77 -7.88 22.99 -16.55
CA GLY A 77 -6.51 22.49 -16.46
C GLY A 77 -6.45 21.15 -15.74
N ALA A 78 -7.18 21.01 -14.61
CA ALA A 78 -7.28 19.75 -13.89
C ALA A 78 -7.86 18.61 -14.74
N ARG A 79 -8.94 18.87 -15.50
CA ARG A 79 -9.52 17.90 -16.44
C ARG A 79 -8.54 17.50 -17.53
N ALA A 80 -7.78 18.45 -18.07
CA ALA A 80 -6.77 18.18 -19.09
C ALA A 80 -5.62 17.31 -18.57
N GLU A 81 -5.15 17.54 -17.33
CA GLU A 81 -4.12 16.69 -16.72
C GLU A 81 -4.61 15.27 -16.44
N LEU A 82 -5.87 15.09 -16.01
CA LEU A 82 -6.45 13.75 -15.89
C LEU A 82 -6.51 13.05 -17.25
N ALA A 83 -6.94 13.75 -18.31
CA ALA A 83 -6.99 13.21 -19.67
C ALA A 83 -5.61 12.78 -20.19
N ARG A 84 -4.57 13.57 -19.93
CA ARG A 84 -3.17 13.18 -20.25
C ARG A 84 -2.70 11.97 -19.44
N GLY A 85 -3.17 11.83 -18.19
CA GLY A 85 -2.94 10.64 -17.37
C GLY A 85 -3.57 9.39 -18.00
N ASP A 86 -4.78 9.52 -18.56
CA ASP A 86 -5.48 8.42 -19.24
C ASP A 86 -4.72 7.92 -20.48
N GLU A 87 -4.04 8.81 -21.21
CA GLU A 87 -3.21 8.45 -22.36
C GLU A 87 -2.03 7.53 -21.97
N LEU A 88 -1.52 7.65 -20.74
CA LEU A 88 -0.43 6.81 -20.23
C LEU A 88 -0.92 5.41 -19.83
N PHE A 89 -2.16 5.30 -19.34
CA PHE A 89 -2.78 4.05 -18.91
C PHE A 89 -4.24 3.96 -19.37
N PRO A 90 -4.50 3.67 -20.67
CA PRO A 90 -5.85 3.69 -21.23
C PRO A 90 -6.82 2.72 -20.54
N ASP A 91 -6.31 1.56 -20.11
CA ASP A 91 -7.11 0.54 -19.42
C ASP A 91 -7.59 1.03 -18.03
N GLU A 92 -6.85 1.94 -17.40
CA GLU A 92 -7.18 2.51 -16.09
C GLU A 92 -8.07 3.77 -16.20
N ALA A 93 -8.20 4.35 -17.40
CA ALA A 93 -8.96 5.58 -17.63
C ALA A 93 -10.45 5.47 -17.25
N HIS A 94 -11.00 4.25 -17.37
CA HIS A 94 -12.36 3.90 -16.97
C HIS A 94 -12.39 3.08 -15.68
N GLY A 95 -11.24 2.92 -15.02
CA GLY A 95 -11.14 2.28 -13.72
C GLY A 95 -11.84 3.09 -12.63
N PHE A 96 -12.37 2.39 -11.63
CA PHE A 96 -13.14 3.01 -10.54
C PHE A 96 -12.38 4.12 -9.81
N ARG A 97 -11.04 4.01 -9.69
CA ARG A 97 -10.18 5.01 -9.04
C ARG A 97 -10.17 6.33 -9.83
N MET A 98 -9.99 6.26 -11.14
CA MET A 98 -10.00 7.44 -12.01
C MET A 98 -11.38 8.09 -12.03
N LEU A 99 -12.44 7.29 -12.16
CA LEU A 99 -13.82 7.78 -12.11
C LEU A 99 -14.16 8.44 -10.76
N ALA A 100 -13.69 7.90 -9.64
CA ALA A 100 -13.86 8.52 -8.32
C ALA A 100 -13.14 9.88 -8.22
N ARG A 101 -11.92 10.00 -8.76
CA ARG A 101 -11.19 11.28 -8.82
C ARG A 101 -11.92 12.32 -9.66
N ARG A 102 -12.42 11.92 -10.85
CA ARG A 102 -13.25 12.80 -11.69
C ARG A 102 -14.52 13.23 -10.96
N ALA A 103 -15.19 12.33 -10.25
CA ALA A 103 -16.37 12.67 -9.46
C ALA A 103 -16.06 13.73 -8.39
N VAL A 104 -14.98 13.56 -7.65
CA VAL A 104 -14.54 14.52 -6.62
C VAL A 104 -14.12 15.86 -7.24
N LEU A 105 -13.40 15.85 -8.37
CA LEU A 105 -13.05 17.04 -9.13
C LEU A 105 -14.30 17.83 -9.55
N GLU A 106 -15.31 17.16 -10.11
CA GLU A 106 -16.54 17.82 -10.55
C GLU A 106 -17.37 18.35 -9.37
N HIS A 107 -17.35 17.66 -8.21
CA HIS A 107 -17.92 18.23 -6.98
C HIS A 107 -17.18 19.50 -6.55
N LYS A 108 -15.85 19.51 -6.61
CA LYS A 108 -15.04 20.71 -6.30
C LYS A 108 -15.35 21.85 -7.27
N ALA A 109 -15.59 21.55 -8.54
CA ALA A 109 -15.97 22.50 -9.58
C ALA A 109 -17.44 22.96 -9.55
N GLY A 110 -18.24 22.52 -8.58
CA GLY A 110 -19.67 22.85 -8.48
C GLY A 110 -20.57 22.15 -9.50
N GLN A 111 -20.06 21.16 -10.23
CA GLN A 111 -20.75 20.41 -11.28
C GLN A 111 -21.39 19.12 -10.72
N ALA A 112 -22.33 19.28 -9.79
CA ALA A 112 -22.89 18.16 -9.02
C ALA A 112 -23.46 17.02 -9.87
N CYS A 113 -24.19 17.32 -10.97
CA CYS A 113 -24.75 16.28 -11.84
C CYS A 113 -23.65 15.44 -12.51
N ARG A 114 -22.59 16.08 -13.02
CA ARG A 114 -21.45 15.37 -13.63
C ARG A 114 -20.70 14.53 -12.59
N ALA A 115 -20.56 15.05 -11.38
CA ALA A 115 -19.94 14.33 -10.27
C ALA A 115 -20.71 13.04 -9.93
N GLU A 116 -22.04 13.14 -9.83
CA GLU A 116 -22.91 11.99 -9.58
C GLU A 116 -22.87 10.96 -10.71
N ASP A 117 -22.78 11.40 -11.97
CA ASP A 117 -22.64 10.51 -13.11
C ASP A 117 -21.32 9.73 -13.06
N PHE A 118 -20.20 10.38 -12.77
CA PHE A 118 -18.92 9.69 -12.59
C PHE A 118 -18.93 8.74 -11.39
N ALA A 119 -19.52 9.14 -10.26
CA ALA A 119 -19.66 8.27 -9.09
C ALA A 119 -20.56 7.06 -9.39
N ARG A 120 -21.61 7.23 -10.21
CA ARG A 120 -22.45 6.12 -10.68
C ARG A 120 -21.69 5.19 -11.60
N GLN A 121 -20.93 5.74 -12.56
CA GLN A 121 -20.07 4.95 -13.45
C GLN A 121 -19.03 4.15 -12.65
N ALA A 122 -18.34 4.78 -11.69
CA ALA A 122 -17.36 4.11 -10.82
C ALA A 122 -17.95 2.92 -10.07
N ARG A 123 -19.17 3.07 -9.52
CA ARG A 123 -19.89 1.97 -8.87
C ARG A 123 -20.34 0.89 -9.84
N GLY A 124 -20.59 1.24 -11.09
CA GLY A 124 -20.96 0.29 -12.15
C GLY A 124 -19.79 -0.57 -12.65
N THR A 125 -18.55 -0.24 -12.33
CA THR A 125 -17.39 -1.06 -12.74
C THR A 125 -17.11 -2.23 -11.82
N LEU A 126 -17.78 -2.32 -10.66
CA LEU A 126 -17.54 -3.35 -9.63
C LEU A 126 -18.85 -3.98 -9.19
N ASP A 127 -18.82 -5.28 -8.86
CA ASP A 127 -19.97 -5.98 -8.26
C ASP A 127 -20.33 -5.40 -6.88
N GLU A 128 -19.31 -4.96 -6.12
CA GLU A 128 -19.46 -4.36 -4.80
C GLU A 128 -18.83 -2.94 -4.77
N PRO A 129 -19.56 -1.91 -4.31
CA PRO A 129 -19.10 -0.52 -4.41
C PRO A 129 -18.12 -0.11 -3.30
N MET A 130 -17.68 -1.03 -2.43
CA MET A 130 -16.88 -0.69 -1.24
C MET A 130 -15.56 0.02 -1.59
N ALA A 131 -14.84 -0.46 -2.61
CA ALA A 131 -13.60 0.18 -3.05
C ALA A 131 -13.83 1.58 -3.65
N VAL A 132 -14.97 1.80 -4.30
CA VAL A 132 -15.37 3.13 -4.80
C VAL A 132 -15.64 4.08 -3.65
N TRP A 133 -16.33 3.63 -2.61
CA TRP A 133 -16.61 4.47 -1.44
C TRP A 133 -15.34 4.85 -0.68
N LEU A 134 -14.38 3.94 -0.56
CA LEU A 134 -13.06 4.27 -0.01
C LEU A 134 -12.35 5.32 -0.87
N ALA A 135 -12.33 5.14 -2.20
CA ALA A 135 -11.69 6.09 -3.11
C ALA A 135 -12.33 7.49 -3.02
N LEU A 136 -13.66 7.57 -3.01
CA LEU A 136 -14.39 8.83 -2.84
C LEU A 136 -14.13 9.46 -1.47
N SER A 137 -14.10 8.68 -0.39
CA SER A 137 -13.78 9.18 0.95
C SER A 137 -12.38 9.80 0.99
N ILE A 138 -11.35 9.08 0.53
CA ILE A 138 -9.97 9.57 0.48
C ILE A 138 -9.86 10.84 -0.37
N GLU A 139 -10.33 10.81 -1.61
CA GLU A 139 -10.14 11.93 -2.51
C GLU A 139 -10.99 13.14 -2.06
N SER A 140 -12.13 12.95 -1.41
CA SER A 140 -12.92 14.06 -0.86
C SER A 140 -12.18 14.85 0.23
N VAL A 141 -11.32 14.19 1.00
CA VAL A 141 -10.41 14.83 1.95
C VAL A 141 -9.32 15.57 1.19
N ARG A 142 -8.65 14.90 0.25
CA ARG A 142 -7.49 15.46 -0.50
C ARG A 142 -7.84 16.65 -1.41
N TYR A 143 -9.07 16.71 -1.90
CA TYR A 143 -9.60 17.84 -2.69
C TYR A 143 -10.30 18.89 -1.82
N GLU A 144 -10.33 18.71 -0.49
CA GLU A 144 -10.97 19.63 0.45
C GLU A 144 -12.43 19.92 0.07
N LEU A 145 -13.21 18.86 -0.16
CA LEU A 145 -14.64 19.03 -0.38
C LEU A 145 -15.34 19.56 0.89
N PRO A 146 -16.51 20.21 0.75
CA PRO A 146 -17.32 20.62 1.88
C PRO A 146 -17.57 19.46 2.86
N SER A 147 -17.55 19.76 4.17
CA SER A 147 -17.69 18.77 5.25
C SER A 147 -18.91 17.86 5.11
N ARG A 148 -20.02 18.39 4.59
CA ARG A 148 -21.23 17.61 4.27
C ARG A 148 -20.96 16.47 3.30
N LEU A 149 -20.22 16.72 2.21
CA LEU A 149 -19.90 15.70 1.20
C LEU A 149 -18.87 14.71 1.74
N ARG A 150 -17.85 15.19 2.48
CA ARG A 150 -16.87 14.30 3.14
C ARG A 150 -17.55 13.33 4.09
N ARG A 151 -18.47 13.82 4.93
CA ARG A 151 -19.28 12.98 5.84
C ARG A 151 -20.13 11.99 5.07
N GLN A 152 -20.81 12.41 4.00
CA GLN A 152 -21.62 11.51 3.18
C GLN A 152 -20.80 10.34 2.60
N PHE A 153 -19.60 10.60 2.07
CA PHE A 153 -18.74 9.54 1.53
C PHE A 153 -18.16 8.67 2.63
N GLN A 154 -17.79 9.24 3.78
CA GLN A 154 -17.34 8.48 4.94
C GLN A 154 -18.43 7.56 5.47
N ASP A 155 -19.67 8.04 5.63
CA ASP A 155 -20.81 7.22 6.08
C ASP A 155 -21.10 6.07 5.11
N ALA A 156 -21.01 6.33 3.80
CA ALA A 156 -21.17 5.30 2.77
C ALA A 156 -20.05 4.25 2.81
N TRP A 157 -18.81 4.67 3.07
CA TRP A 157 -17.67 3.78 3.28
C TRP A 157 -17.87 2.91 4.52
N GLN A 158 -18.23 3.50 5.67
CA GLN A 158 -18.50 2.76 6.91
C GLN A 158 -19.59 1.72 6.73
N ALA A 159 -20.70 2.10 6.11
CA ALA A 159 -21.79 1.19 5.80
C ALA A 159 -21.35 0.05 4.86
N ALA A 160 -20.43 0.31 3.94
CA ALA A 160 -19.91 -0.69 3.00
C ALA A 160 -18.95 -1.68 3.67
N VAL A 161 -18.06 -1.22 4.56
CA VAL A 161 -17.13 -2.07 5.33
C VAL A 161 -17.90 -3.13 6.13
N CYS A 162 -19.07 -2.80 6.67
CA CYS A 162 -19.88 -3.74 7.45
C CYS A 162 -20.55 -4.86 6.63
N ARG A 163 -20.53 -4.80 5.29
CA ARG A 163 -21.19 -5.78 4.42
C ARG A 163 -20.46 -7.13 4.39
N LYS A 164 -21.04 -8.07 3.64
CA LYS A 164 -20.46 -9.39 3.38
C LYS A 164 -19.08 -9.24 2.75
N THR A 165 -18.15 -10.07 3.17
CA THR A 165 -16.77 -10.05 2.68
C THR A 165 -16.60 -10.85 1.40
N THR A 166 -15.90 -10.30 0.42
CA THR A 166 -15.48 -10.99 -0.81
C THR A 166 -13.96 -10.88 -0.98
N SER A 167 -13.35 -11.77 -1.77
CA SER A 167 -11.91 -11.69 -2.01
C SER A 167 -11.57 -10.48 -2.89
N GLU A 168 -12.38 -10.22 -3.90
CA GLU A 168 -12.17 -9.12 -4.85
C GLU A 168 -12.14 -7.77 -4.14
N THR A 169 -13.16 -7.48 -3.33
CA THR A 169 -13.20 -6.27 -2.52
C THR A 169 -11.98 -6.18 -1.58
N ALA A 170 -11.59 -7.28 -0.93
CA ALA A 170 -10.39 -7.31 -0.07
C ALA A 170 -9.11 -6.96 -0.84
N GLY A 171 -8.94 -7.52 -2.05
CA GLY A 171 -7.81 -7.23 -2.92
C GLY A 171 -7.78 -5.77 -3.37
N LEU A 172 -8.91 -5.24 -3.83
CA LEU A 172 -9.01 -3.88 -4.37
C LEU A 172 -8.73 -2.79 -3.32
N VAL A 173 -9.28 -2.93 -2.09
CA VAL A 173 -9.05 -1.94 -1.02
C VAL A 173 -7.62 -2.02 -0.48
N ALA A 174 -7.06 -3.23 -0.36
CA ALA A 174 -5.68 -3.44 0.07
C ALA A 174 -4.69 -2.87 -0.95
N ASP A 175 -4.89 -3.16 -2.25
CA ASP A 175 -4.09 -2.63 -3.34
C ASP A 175 -4.12 -1.10 -3.37
N MET A 176 -5.29 -0.51 -3.12
CA MET A 176 -5.44 0.94 -3.12
C MET A 176 -4.65 1.58 -1.97
N LEU A 177 -4.85 1.12 -0.73
CA LEU A 177 -4.12 1.68 0.41
C LEU A 177 -2.61 1.39 0.32
N LEU A 178 -2.21 0.24 -0.22
CA LEU A 178 -0.80 -0.04 -0.50
C LEU A 178 -0.19 1.01 -1.44
N ALA A 179 -0.92 1.44 -2.48
CA ALA A 179 -0.44 2.50 -3.37
C ALA A 179 -0.20 3.81 -2.61
N TYR A 180 -1.12 4.23 -1.72
CA TYR A 180 -0.92 5.42 -0.88
C TYR A 180 0.30 5.28 0.04
N GLN A 181 0.50 4.12 0.66
CA GLN A 181 1.64 3.86 1.54
C GLN A 181 2.97 3.86 0.78
N VAL A 182 3.06 3.18 -0.37
CA VAL A 182 4.26 3.14 -1.20
C VAL A 182 4.59 4.54 -1.73
N LEU A 183 3.56 5.31 -2.09
CA LEU A 183 3.70 6.69 -2.54
C LEU A 183 3.88 7.69 -1.39
N GLY A 184 3.91 7.26 -0.14
CA GLY A 184 4.08 8.16 1.01
C GLY A 184 3.03 9.26 1.08
N ILE A 185 1.84 9.04 0.53
CA ILE A 185 0.77 10.03 0.49
C ILE A 185 0.04 9.97 1.85
N SER A 186 0.11 11.06 2.61
CA SER A 186 -0.62 11.22 3.87
C SER A 186 -1.88 12.07 3.69
N TYR A 187 -2.91 11.79 4.49
CA TYR A 187 -4.15 12.56 4.56
C TYR A 187 -4.90 12.27 5.88
N THR A 188 -5.75 13.19 6.31
CA THR A 188 -6.57 13.04 7.53
C THR A 188 -7.47 11.80 7.44
N GLY A 189 -7.41 10.93 8.44
CA GLY A 189 -8.20 9.69 8.50
C GLY A 189 -7.54 8.47 7.85
N HIS A 190 -6.32 8.59 7.31
CA HIS A 190 -5.60 7.47 6.70
C HIS A 190 -5.42 6.28 7.64
N SER A 191 -4.93 6.52 8.87
CA SER A 191 -4.72 5.46 9.88
C SER A 191 -6.02 4.75 10.28
N GLN A 192 -7.14 5.49 10.37
CA GLN A 192 -8.46 4.91 10.64
C GLN A 192 -8.88 3.96 9.52
N GLN A 193 -8.76 4.39 8.26
CA GLN A 193 -9.13 3.58 7.10
C GLN A 193 -8.24 2.33 6.97
N ILE A 194 -6.95 2.43 7.30
CA ILE A 194 -6.06 1.26 7.42
C ILE A 194 -6.62 0.26 8.43
N GLY A 195 -6.97 0.72 9.65
CA GLY A 195 -7.56 -0.12 10.69
C GLY A 195 -8.83 -0.83 10.22
N GLU A 196 -9.74 -0.11 9.57
CA GLU A 196 -11.00 -0.65 9.05
C GLU A 196 -10.77 -1.70 7.94
N VAL A 197 -9.81 -1.47 7.05
CA VAL A 197 -9.42 -2.46 6.04
C VAL A 197 -8.78 -3.69 6.67
N VAL A 198 -7.92 -3.53 7.69
CA VAL A 198 -7.35 -4.65 8.43
C VAL A 198 -8.45 -5.49 9.11
N GLU A 199 -9.43 -4.85 9.75
CA GLU A 199 -10.58 -5.54 10.34
C GLU A 199 -11.42 -6.28 9.28
N TYR A 200 -11.60 -5.69 8.11
CA TYR A 200 -12.23 -6.36 6.97
C TYR A 200 -11.42 -7.60 6.55
N LEU A 201 -10.10 -7.49 6.43
CA LEU A 201 -9.21 -8.60 6.08
C LEU A 201 -9.25 -9.72 7.12
N HIS A 202 -9.34 -9.42 8.42
CA HIS A 202 -9.56 -10.43 9.46
C HIS A 202 -10.80 -11.29 9.21
N ARG A 203 -11.92 -10.66 8.81
CA ARG A 203 -13.17 -11.36 8.51
C ARG A 203 -13.09 -12.23 7.24
N THR A 204 -12.21 -11.88 6.31
CA THR A 204 -12.02 -12.62 5.05
C THR A 204 -11.16 -13.89 5.18
N THR A 205 -10.56 -14.17 6.34
CA THR A 205 -9.62 -15.30 6.53
C THR A 205 -10.21 -16.67 6.14
N ARG A 206 -11.54 -16.82 6.18
CA ARG A 206 -12.27 -18.03 5.77
C ARG A 206 -12.80 -18.00 4.33
N THR A 207 -12.77 -16.84 3.65
CA THR A 207 -13.26 -16.65 2.28
C THR A 207 -12.37 -17.35 1.26
N LYS A 208 -12.91 -17.91 0.18
CA LYS A 208 -12.10 -18.41 -0.94
C LYS A 208 -11.51 -17.22 -1.70
N TYR A 209 -10.20 -17.15 -1.79
CA TYR A 209 -9.49 -16.06 -2.48
C TYR A 209 -9.24 -16.37 -3.95
N ARG A 210 -9.25 -15.35 -4.81
CA ARG A 210 -8.50 -15.36 -6.08
C ARG A 210 -7.03 -15.06 -5.78
N GLU A 211 -6.12 -15.50 -6.64
CA GLU A 211 -4.68 -15.34 -6.40
C GLU A 211 -4.27 -13.86 -6.32
N LYS A 212 -4.69 -13.05 -7.31
CA LYS A 212 -4.41 -11.61 -7.38
C LYS A 212 -4.85 -10.90 -6.10
N ASP A 213 -6.08 -11.13 -5.66
CA ASP A 213 -6.66 -10.50 -4.46
C ASP A 213 -5.84 -10.82 -3.20
N LEU A 214 -5.42 -12.08 -3.05
CA LEU A 214 -4.64 -12.51 -1.89
C LEU A 214 -3.23 -11.94 -1.92
N LYS A 215 -2.61 -11.81 -3.10
CA LYS A 215 -1.33 -11.11 -3.26
C LYS A 215 -1.44 -9.67 -2.78
N SER A 216 -2.43 -8.91 -3.28
CA SER A 216 -2.65 -7.52 -2.86
C SER A 216 -2.88 -7.39 -1.36
N ALA A 217 -3.71 -8.26 -0.76
CA ALA A 217 -3.94 -8.28 0.68
C ALA A 217 -2.65 -8.56 1.48
N CYS A 218 -1.84 -9.52 1.05
CA CYS A 218 -0.57 -9.83 1.71
C CYS A 218 0.46 -8.71 1.56
N LEU A 219 0.61 -8.13 0.37
CA LEU A 219 1.55 -7.03 0.12
C LEU A 219 1.20 -5.77 0.93
N PHE A 220 -0.10 -5.49 1.09
CA PHE A 220 -0.57 -4.44 1.99
C PHE A 220 -0.18 -4.73 3.45
N LEU A 221 -0.53 -5.91 3.96
CA LEU A 221 -0.22 -6.29 5.35
C LEU A 221 1.29 -6.41 5.64
N GLN A 222 2.11 -6.67 4.63
CA GLN A 222 3.58 -6.69 4.75
C GLN A 222 4.13 -5.31 5.18
N ARG A 223 3.45 -4.22 4.85
CA ARG A 223 3.82 -2.86 5.25
C ARG A 223 3.39 -2.52 6.68
N LEU A 224 2.56 -3.36 7.30
CA LEU A 224 1.99 -3.16 8.64
C LEU A 224 2.63 -4.16 9.62
N ARG A 225 3.72 -3.75 10.29
CA ARG A 225 4.53 -4.65 11.16
C ARG A 225 3.69 -5.29 12.27
N GLU A 226 2.74 -4.54 12.82
CA GLU A 226 1.81 -4.97 13.85
C GLU A 226 0.84 -6.07 13.37
N GLN A 227 0.63 -6.21 12.05
CA GLN A 227 -0.27 -7.19 11.44
C GLN A 227 0.43 -8.48 10.97
N HIS A 228 1.64 -8.75 11.44
CA HIS A 228 2.44 -9.92 11.04
C HIS A 228 1.70 -11.26 11.27
N GLU A 229 0.87 -11.39 12.30
CA GLU A 229 0.06 -12.60 12.52
C GLU A 229 -0.98 -12.83 11.42
N LEU A 230 -1.72 -11.77 11.05
CA LEU A 230 -2.72 -11.84 9.99
C LEU A 230 -2.04 -12.13 8.65
N LEU A 231 -0.94 -11.43 8.36
CA LEU A 231 -0.10 -11.72 7.19
C LEU A 231 0.30 -13.20 7.17
N GLY A 232 0.78 -13.76 8.29
CA GLY A 232 1.23 -15.16 8.33
C GLY A 232 0.10 -16.18 8.16
N LYS A 233 -1.12 -15.83 8.54
CA LYS A 233 -2.32 -16.64 8.24
C LYS A 233 -2.63 -16.61 6.74
N LEU A 234 -2.60 -15.44 6.11
CA LEU A 234 -2.90 -15.28 4.68
C LEU A 234 -1.80 -15.83 3.76
N VAL A 235 -0.52 -15.66 4.12
CA VAL A 235 0.62 -16.24 3.38
C VAL A 235 0.55 -17.78 3.39
N ARG A 236 0.30 -18.42 4.54
CA ARG A 236 0.11 -19.89 4.61
C ARG A 236 -1.06 -20.36 3.76
N LYS A 237 -2.13 -19.58 3.71
CA LYS A 237 -3.27 -19.85 2.82
C LYS A 237 -2.85 -19.73 1.35
N GLY A 238 -2.08 -18.71 1.00
CA GLY A 238 -1.52 -18.51 -0.33
C GLY A 238 -0.64 -19.69 -0.77
N LEU A 239 0.29 -20.13 0.08
CA LEU A 239 1.13 -21.31 -0.18
C LEU A 239 0.30 -22.59 -0.41
N LYS A 240 -0.81 -22.76 0.32
CA LYS A 240 -1.70 -23.92 0.18
C LYS A 240 -2.55 -23.85 -1.09
N SER A 241 -3.11 -22.68 -1.41
CA SER A 241 -4.06 -22.51 -2.51
C SER A 241 -3.38 -22.24 -3.85
N PHE A 242 -2.18 -21.64 -3.84
CA PHE A 242 -1.45 -21.18 -5.02
C PHE A 242 0.05 -21.59 -4.93
N PRO A 243 0.37 -22.89 -4.84
CA PRO A 243 1.75 -23.38 -4.63
C PRO A 243 2.71 -23.10 -5.79
N LYS A 244 2.22 -22.61 -6.93
CA LYS A 244 3.04 -22.21 -8.08
C LYS A 244 3.41 -20.73 -8.08
N SER A 245 2.88 -19.96 -7.14
CA SER A 245 3.06 -18.51 -7.09
C SER A 245 4.35 -18.16 -6.35
N PRO A 246 5.36 -17.57 -6.99
CA PRO A 246 6.62 -17.24 -6.32
C PRO A 246 6.43 -16.21 -5.20
N VAL A 247 5.45 -15.31 -5.34
CA VAL A 247 5.16 -14.23 -4.39
C VAL A 247 4.91 -14.74 -2.97
N PHE A 248 4.12 -15.82 -2.80
CA PHE A 248 3.84 -16.35 -1.45
C PHE A 248 5.07 -16.99 -0.80
N TYR A 249 6.00 -17.52 -1.60
CA TYR A 249 7.27 -18.02 -1.08
C TYR A 249 8.22 -16.88 -0.70
N CYS A 250 8.24 -15.77 -1.46
CA CYS A 250 8.97 -14.56 -1.09
C CYS A 250 8.48 -14.02 0.26
N LEU A 251 7.16 -13.84 0.40
CA LEU A 251 6.55 -13.37 1.63
C LEU A 251 6.81 -14.31 2.81
N ALA A 252 6.78 -15.63 2.59
CA ALA A 252 7.11 -16.60 3.64
C ALA A 252 8.59 -16.54 4.07
N MET A 253 9.51 -16.33 3.13
CA MET A 253 10.92 -16.09 3.44
C MET A 253 11.09 -14.83 4.28
N GLU A 254 10.50 -13.71 3.87
CA GLU A 254 10.58 -12.45 4.61
C GLU A 254 9.98 -12.56 6.01
N GLN A 255 8.89 -13.32 6.18
CA GLN A 255 8.33 -13.59 7.50
C GLN A 255 9.26 -14.39 8.40
N GLU A 256 10.04 -15.32 7.87
CA GLU A 256 11.06 -16.02 8.67
C GLU A 256 12.20 -15.08 9.06
N ILE A 257 12.66 -14.22 8.13
CA ILE A 257 13.71 -13.22 8.40
C ILE A 257 13.24 -12.19 9.43
N GLY A 258 11.99 -11.72 9.29
CA GLY A 258 11.38 -10.70 10.15
C GLY A 258 11.21 -11.10 11.62
N LYS A 259 11.40 -12.39 11.96
CA LYS A 259 11.47 -12.86 13.36
C LYS A 259 12.75 -12.40 14.08
N GLY A 260 13.72 -11.87 13.34
CA GLY A 260 15.01 -11.43 13.88
C GLY A 260 16.00 -12.59 14.08
N PRO A 261 17.27 -12.29 14.36
CA PRO A 261 18.36 -13.28 14.35
C PRO A 261 18.19 -14.41 15.37
N GLY A 262 17.55 -14.14 16.51
CA GLY A 262 17.34 -15.14 17.57
C GLY A 262 16.19 -16.13 17.31
N ALA A 263 15.25 -15.81 16.42
CA ALA A 263 14.07 -16.63 16.14
C ALA A 263 13.90 -16.99 14.65
N CYS A 264 14.72 -16.38 13.76
CA CYS A 264 14.77 -16.69 12.35
C CYS A 264 15.32 -18.10 12.12
N SER A 265 14.60 -18.90 11.35
CA SER A 265 15.13 -20.14 10.81
C SER A 265 15.73 -19.89 9.43
N PHE A 266 17.03 -19.57 9.36
CA PHE A 266 17.75 -19.31 8.09
C PHE A 266 17.59 -20.44 7.07
N SER A 267 17.57 -21.69 7.54
CA SER A 267 17.31 -22.85 6.67
C SER A 267 15.92 -22.81 6.03
N LYS A 268 14.88 -22.44 6.79
CA LYS A 268 13.52 -22.28 6.24
C LYS A 268 13.43 -21.10 5.29
N ALA A 269 13.97 -19.94 5.68
CA ALA A 269 14.02 -18.75 4.84
C ALA A 269 14.70 -19.08 3.49
N LYS A 270 15.88 -19.70 3.52
CA LYS A 270 16.62 -20.14 2.33
C LYS A 270 15.80 -21.12 1.48
N LYS A 271 15.13 -22.10 2.09
CA LYS A 271 14.27 -23.04 1.35
C LYS A 271 13.12 -22.33 0.63
N HIS A 272 12.48 -21.36 1.28
CA HIS A 272 11.43 -20.55 0.67
C HIS A 272 12.00 -19.71 -0.49
N ALA A 273 13.12 -19.03 -0.29
CA ALA A 273 13.81 -18.23 -1.30
C ALA A 273 14.20 -19.05 -2.54
N GLN A 274 14.77 -20.25 -2.35
CA GLN A 274 15.12 -21.16 -3.45
C GLN A 274 13.90 -21.64 -4.22
N THR A 275 12.79 -21.89 -3.52
CA THR A 275 11.53 -22.30 -4.17
C THR A 275 10.94 -21.14 -4.96
N ALA A 276 10.91 -19.94 -4.37
CA ALA A 276 10.47 -18.72 -5.05
C ALA A 276 11.28 -18.46 -6.31
N LEU A 277 12.63 -18.56 -6.23
CA LEU A 277 13.52 -18.31 -7.35
C LEU A 277 13.26 -19.29 -8.48
N ARG A 278 13.16 -20.59 -8.16
CA ARG A 278 12.86 -21.62 -9.17
C ARG A 278 11.55 -21.34 -9.89
N LEU A 279 10.50 -20.98 -9.15
CA LEU A 279 9.19 -20.65 -9.73
C LEU A 279 9.27 -19.40 -10.61
N ALA A 280 9.93 -18.35 -10.13
CA ALA A 280 10.14 -17.09 -10.84
C ALA A 280 10.91 -17.27 -12.16
N GLU A 281 11.98 -18.07 -12.16
CA GLU A 281 12.79 -18.37 -13.36
C GLU A 281 12.01 -19.17 -14.41
N THR A 282 11.01 -19.95 -13.99
CA THR A 282 10.12 -20.70 -14.91
C THR A 282 8.85 -19.95 -15.28
N SER A 283 8.60 -18.77 -14.69
CA SER A 283 7.37 -18.01 -14.93
C SER A 283 7.43 -17.29 -16.27
N THR A 284 6.29 -17.22 -16.95
CA THR A 284 6.10 -16.41 -18.16
C THR A 284 5.69 -14.98 -17.83
N GLU A 285 5.31 -14.70 -16.58
CA GLU A 285 4.86 -13.39 -16.15
C GLU A 285 6.07 -12.45 -15.90
N PRO A 286 6.15 -11.28 -16.56
CA PRO A 286 7.27 -10.35 -16.39
C PRO A 286 7.49 -9.92 -14.94
N ALA A 287 6.41 -9.76 -14.17
CA ALA A 287 6.48 -9.39 -12.75
C ALA A 287 7.19 -10.47 -11.91
N ASP A 288 6.93 -11.75 -12.19
CA ASP A 288 7.58 -12.85 -11.49
C ASP A 288 9.06 -12.95 -11.90
N GLN A 289 9.38 -12.74 -13.18
CA GLN A 289 10.77 -12.75 -13.66
C GLN A 289 11.61 -11.64 -13.03
N ALA A 290 11.03 -10.46 -12.81
CA ALA A 290 11.71 -9.38 -12.10
C ALA A 290 12.10 -9.77 -10.66
N LEU A 291 11.27 -10.56 -9.96
CA LEU A 291 11.58 -11.07 -8.62
C LEU A 291 12.81 -11.98 -8.60
N ALA A 292 13.14 -12.68 -9.71
CA ALA A 292 14.27 -13.60 -9.75
C ALA A 292 15.61 -12.89 -9.50
N VAL A 293 15.75 -11.65 -9.94
CA VAL A 293 16.96 -10.85 -9.71
C VAL A 293 17.13 -10.53 -8.22
N ASP A 294 16.06 -10.08 -7.58
CA ASP A 294 16.08 -9.73 -6.15
C ASP A 294 16.29 -10.96 -5.27
N LEU A 295 15.65 -12.09 -5.62
CA LEU A 295 15.79 -13.36 -4.90
C LEU A 295 17.22 -13.92 -4.96
N LYS A 296 17.94 -13.77 -6.08
CA LYS A 296 19.36 -14.14 -6.18
C LYS A 296 20.21 -13.35 -5.20
N ARG A 297 19.97 -12.03 -5.09
CA ARG A 297 20.67 -11.17 -4.13
C ARG A 297 20.35 -11.56 -2.69
N GLN A 298 19.09 -11.79 -2.37
CA GLN A 298 18.65 -12.18 -1.02
C GLN A 298 19.22 -13.55 -0.61
N LEU A 299 19.34 -14.51 -1.53
CA LEU A 299 19.97 -15.80 -1.27
C LEU A 299 21.46 -15.68 -0.91
N LEU A 300 22.20 -14.82 -1.60
CA LEU A 300 23.60 -14.54 -1.25
C LEU A 300 23.71 -13.97 0.16
N MET A 301 22.86 -12.99 0.50
CA MET A 301 22.81 -12.42 1.85
C MET A 301 22.48 -13.47 2.92
N LEU A 302 21.52 -14.36 2.66
CA LEU A 302 21.17 -15.44 3.58
C LEU A 302 22.32 -16.43 3.79
N ASP A 303 23.11 -16.70 2.75
CA ASP A 303 24.28 -17.57 2.84
C ASP A 303 25.42 -16.94 3.65
N ASP A 304 25.65 -15.64 3.47
CA ASP A 304 26.64 -14.90 4.26
C ASP A 304 26.21 -14.81 5.73
N MET A 305 24.94 -14.53 6.01
CA MET A 305 24.40 -14.52 7.38
C MET A 305 24.52 -15.89 8.06
N ALA A 306 24.22 -16.97 7.34
CA ALA A 306 24.35 -18.33 7.85
C ALA A 306 25.80 -18.71 8.17
N ARG A 307 26.78 -18.20 7.41
CA ARG A 307 28.22 -18.39 7.66
C ARG A 307 28.76 -17.51 8.78
N ALA A 308 28.20 -16.33 8.98
CA ALA A 308 28.62 -15.38 10.01
C ALA A 308 28.08 -15.73 11.41
N MET A 309 26.96 -16.46 11.50
CA MET A 309 26.33 -16.86 12.77
C MET A 309 26.44 -18.35 13.17
N PRO A 310 27.58 -19.08 13.02
CA PRO A 310 27.70 -20.46 13.52
C PRO A 310 27.65 -20.56 15.05
N ALA A 311 27.94 -19.46 15.76
CA ALA A 311 28.14 -19.43 17.21
C ALA A 311 26.86 -19.20 18.04
N LEU A 312 25.71 -18.91 17.42
CA LEU A 312 24.42 -18.71 18.12
C LEU A 312 23.58 -20.01 18.17
N SER A 313 24.25 -21.17 18.21
CA SER A 313 23.56 -22.45 18.37
C SER A 313 22.75 -22.49 19.68
N PRO A 314 21.51 -22.98 19.67
CA PRO A 314 20.57 -22.92 20.81
C PRO A 314 20.94 -23.84 21.99
N PHE A 315 22.05 -24.56 21.91
CA PHE A 315 22.56 -25.44 22.96
C PHE A 315 23.97 -24.99 23.36
N GLY A 316 24.05 -24.15 24.39
CA GLY A 316 25.29 -23.98 25.16
C GLY A 316 25.76 -22.54 25.29
N GLY A 317 25.19 -21.80 26.23
CA GLY A 317 25.82 -20.58 26.72
C GLY A 317 24.88 -19.58 27.34
N ARG A 318 24.44 -19.82 28.59
CA ARG A 318 24.15 -18.72 29.52
C ARG A 318 25.48 -18.02 29.84
N GLY A 319 26.04 -17.29 28.88
CA GLY A 319 27.24 -16.50 29.04
C GLY A 319 26.86 -15.02 29.01
N SER A 320 26.84 -14.39 30.19
CA SER A 320 26.75 -12.94 30.37
C SER A 320 28.03 -12.29 29.82
N GLY A 321 28.11 -12.13 28.50
CA GLY A 321 29.18 -11.40 27.80
C GLY A 321 28.71 -10.00 27.39
N PRO A 322 29.61 -8.99 27.38
CA PRO A 322 29.26 -7.60 27.09
C PRO A 322 28.76 -7.45 25.65
N GLY A 323 27.63 -6.77 25.50
CA GLY A 323 26.83 -6.70 24.28
C GLY A 323 27.60 -6.14 23.08
N LEU A 324 27.84 -7.00 22.10
CA LEU A 324 28.05 -6.58 20.72
C LEU A 324 26.67 -6.34 20.10
N ASP A 325 26.39 -5.10 19.75
CA ASP A 325 25.10 -4.65 19.23
C ASP A 325 24.95 -5.06 17.75
N ILE A 326 24.62 -6.35 17.54
CA ILE A 326 24.35 -6.95 16.22
C ILE A 326 23.23 -6.21 15.47
N LEU A 327 22.39 -5.47 16.20
CA LEU A 327 21.33 -4.63 15.65
C LEU A 327 21.88 -3.44 14.83
N ASP A 328 22.99 -2.82 15.24
CA ASP A 328 23.63 -1.73 14.49
C ASP A 328 24.26 -2.21 13.17
N MET A 329 24.79 -3.44 13.15
CA MET A 329 25.39 -4.01 11.94
C MET A 329 24.30 -4.37 10.90
N ILE A 330 23.12 -4.82 11.35
CA ILE A 330 21.97 -5.08 10.48
C ILE A 330 21.34 -3.75 10.01
N LYS A 331 21.24 -2.74 10.88
CA LYS A 331 20.73 -1.40 10.53
C LYS A 331 21.64 -0.70 9.50
N GLY A 332 22.95 -0.91 9.57
CA GLY A 332 23.93 -0.42 8.59
C GLY A 332 23.90 -1.11 7.22
N MET A 333 23.52 -2.39 7.14
CA MET A 333 23.44 -3.14 5.87
C MET A 333 22.08 -3.02 5.16
N MET A 334 21.00 -2.66 5.86
CA MET A 334 19.66 -2.54 5.27
C MET A 334 19.29 -1.15 4.74
N GLY A 335 20.22 -0.19 4.76
CA GLY A 335 19.97 1.18 4.33
C GLY A 335 18.99 1.93 5.26
N PRO A 336 19.00 3.28 5.25
CA PRO A 336 18.17 4.06 6.14
C PRO A 336 16.70 3.92 5.73
N LEU A 337 15.99 3.00 6.38
CA LEU A 337 14.54 3.07 6.51
C LEU A 337 14.29 4.28 7.41
N GLY A 338 13.83 5.38 6.83
CA GLY A 338 13.63 6.65 7.52
C GLY A 338 12.69 6.48 8.71
N ASP A 339 13.27 6.60 9.90
CA ASP A 339 12.57 6.75 11.17
C ASP A 339 11.92 8.16 11.12
N GLY A 340 10.75 8.26 10.51
CA GLY A 340 9.94 9.48 10.51
C GLY A 340 9.37 9.69 11.90
N GLU A 341 10.09 10.44 12.73
CA GLU A 341 9.55 11.03 13.96
C GLU A 341 8.40 11.97 13.57
N GLU A 342 7.16 11.51 13.77
CA GLU A 342 5.95 12.34 13.68
C GLU A 342 5.80 13.14 14.97
N ASP A 343 6.46 14.30 15.03
CA ASP A 343 6.04 15.41 15.90
C ASP A 343 4.88 16.14 15.20
N ALA A 344 3.66 15.74 15.53
CA ALA A 344 2.44 16.47 15.16
C ALA A 344 1.65 16.84 16.43
N GLU A 345 2.17 17.82 17.17
CA GLU A 345 1.33 18.63 18.05
C GLU A 345 0.57 19.67 17.21
N GLU A 346 -0.60 19.29 16.68
CA GLU A 346 -1.60 20.28 16.26
C GLU A 346 -2.95 19.92 16.89
N LYS A 347 -3.20 20.56 18.03
CA LYS A 347 -4.48 20.56 18.74
C LYS A 347 -5.46 21.45 17.97
N ASP A 348 -6.16 20.86 17.01
CA ASP A 348 -7.51 21.31 16.68
C ASP A 348 -8.50 20.39 17.38
N SER A 349 -9.16 20.94 18.40
CA SER A 349 -10.23 20.33 19.17
C SER A 349 -11.44 20.06 18.26
N PHE A 350 -11.40 18.94 17.55
CA PHE A 350 -12.59 18.29 17.06
C PHE A 350 -13.06 17.37 18.20
N ASP A 351 -14.04 17.83 18.97
CA ASP A 351 -14.68 17.05 20.03
C ASP A 351 -15.21 15.73 19.45
N HIS A 352 -14.41 14.67 19.59
CA HIS A 352 -14.74 13.32 19.20
C HIS A 352 -15.68 12.69 20.22
N GLU A 353 -16.96 13.04 20.15
CA GLU A 353 -18.04 12.17 20.60
C GLU A 353 -18.24 11.05 19.55
N TYR A 354 -17.26 10.15 19.43
CA TYR A 354 -17.34 8.97 18.55
C TYR A 354 -17.13 7.65 19.31
N ASP A 355 -17.35 7.64 20.62
CA ASP A 355 -17.32 6.42 21.47
C ASP A 355 -18.63 5.59 21.41
N PHE A 356 -19.60 5.94 20.56
CA PHE A 356 -20.96 5.38 20.65
C PHE A 356 -21.36 4.30 19.64
N PHE A 357 -20.51 3.88 18.69
CA PHE A 357 -20.95 2.99 17.59
C PHE A 357 -20.40 1.55 17.57
N PHE A 358 -19.54 1.15 18.51
CA PHE A 358 -19.04 -0.23 18.60
C PHE A 358 -19.43 -1.00 19.87
N ASP A 359 -20.41 -0.51 20.63
CA ASP A 359 -21.05 -1.34 21.65
C ASP A 359 -22.02 -2.32 20.96
N LYS A 360 -21.46 -3.44 20.46
CA LYS A 360 -22.26 -4.55 19.93
C LYS A 360 -23.24 -4.95 21.04
N PRO A 361 -24.57 -4.97 20.79
CA PRO A 361 -25.47 -5.58 21.74
C PRO A 361 -25.01 -7.02 21.95
N ARG A 362 -24.52 -7.32 23.16
CA ARG A 362 -24.19 -8.68 23.58
C ARG A 362 -25.47 -9.49 23.39
N GLY A 363 -25.53 -10.26 22.31
CA GLY A 363 -26.66 -11.12 22.02
C GLY A 363 -26.92 -11.98 23.25
N ARG A 364 -28.06 -11.74 23.90
CA ARG A 364 -28.54 -12.59 24.99
C ARG A 364 -28.57 -14.01 24.42
N ARG A 365 -27.78 -14.91 25.02
CA ARG A 365 -27.87 -16.34 24.72
C ARG A 365 -29.35 -16.74 24.86
N PRO A 366 -29.95 -17.42 23.87
CA PRO A 366 -31.28 -17.98 24.04
C PRO A 366 -31.25 -18.93 25.25
N PRO A 367 -32.29 -18.93 26.10
CA PRO A 367 -32.36 -19.81 27.26
C PRO A 367 -32.27 -21.27 26.80
N SER A 368 -31.38 -22.05 27.45
CA SER A 368 -31.26 -23.47 27.18
C SER A 368 -32.58 -24.16 27.52
N HIS A 369 -33.25 -24.74 26.52
CA HIS A 369 -34.40 -25.58 26.76
C HIS A 369 -34.00 -26.79 27.60
N ALA A 370 -34.48 -26.81 28.85
CA ALA A 370 -34.39 -27.98 29.72
C ALA A 370 -35.21 -29.14 29.14
N PRO A 371 -34.75 -30.40 29.30
CA PRO A 371 -35.44 -31.56 28.75
C PRO A 371 -36.75 -31.84 29.51
N ARG A 372 -37.86 -31.88 28.77
CA ARG A 372 -39.17 -32.33 29.27
C ARG A 372 -39.11 -33.83 29.62
N LYS A 373 -39.21 -34.17 30.90
CA LYS A 373 -39.52 -35.54 31.34
C LYS A 373 -40.94 -35.88 30.90
N ARG A 374 -41.08 -36.92 30.06
CA ARG A 374 -42.36 -37.58 29.79
C ARG A 374 -42.75 -38.41 31.01
N LYS A 375 -43.99 -38.27 31.46
CA LYS A 375 -44.68 -39.23 32.34
C LYS A 375 -45.34 -40.29 31.49
#